data_AF-A0A2V8AQ39-F1
#
_entry.id   AF-A0A2V8AQ39-F1
#
_cell.length_a   1.000
_cell.length_b   1.000
_cell.length_c   1.000
_cell.angle_alpha   90.00
_cell.angle_beta   90.00
_cell.angle_gamma   90.00
#
_symmetry.space_group_name_H-M   'P 1'
#
loop_
_entity.id
_entity.type
_entity.pdbx_description
1 polymer ?
#
loop_
_entity_poly.entity_id
_entity_poly.type
_entity_poly.pdbx_seq_one_letter_code
_entity_poly.pdbx_strand_id
1 'polypeptide(L)'
;MGYGGTIMIRLLFTESAFGQLSAHLAASAPLEEGAFCVIHEGRGHSGRRLLVDTVLLPPAGAWEVQQEDLLRPSAQWVSAAVSQAVRCRAGLLFVHSHPNPGHPCGFSPTDRDALHDLGRTLAPILDGPFAALVAHPEASAGAIWGDGGLTAIDRIWSVGRTVRWLSPVVPAAPAELDDRQRDALGAIHDQLRTVDVAVVGCGGLGSPVAEQLVRIGTRSVILNDLDRLDTPSNVRRVFGAVAADLDAAVAPPKVDVV
;
A
#
# COMPACT_ATOMS: atom_id res chain seq x y z
N MET A 1 -24.22 -3.99 14.70
CA MET A 1 -23.07 -4.21 15.61
C MET A 1 -21.86 -3.59 14.97
N GLY A 2 -21.35 -2.50 15.54
CA GLY A 2 -20.26 -1.72 14.96
C GLY A 2 -18.93 -2.44 15.13
N TYR A 3 -18.31 -2.83 14.01
CA TYR A 3 -16.87 -3.05 13.98
C TYR A 3 -16.21 -1.67 13.96
N GLY A 4 -15.88 -1.15 15.14
CA GLY A 4 -14.89 -0.09 15.29
C GLY A 4 -13.51 -0.66 14.95
N GLY A 5 -13.30 -1.01 13.68
CA GLY A 5 -11.99 -1.40 13.18
C GLY A 5 -11.15 -0.14 13.01
N THR A 6 -9.93 -0.16 13.55
CA THR A 6 -8.92 0.85 13.24
C THR A 6 -8.86 1.05 11.73
N ILE A 7 -9.00 2.30 11.28
CA ILE A 7 -8.99 2.63 9.85
C ILE A 7 -7.59 2.29 9.31
N MET A 8 -7.50 1.23 8.49
CA MET A 8 -6.22 0.84 7.90
C MET A 8 -5.80 1.84 6.82
N ILE A 9 -4.58 2.35 6.92
CA ILE A 9 -3.95 3.29 5.99
C ILE A 9 -2.91 2.55 5.16
N ARG A 10 -3.05 2.61 3.84
CA ARG A 10 -2.13 1.98 2.89
C ARG A 10 -1.51 3.04 1.98
N LEU A 11 -0.21 3.01 1.80
CA LEU A 11 0.53 3.81 0.82
C LEU A 11 0.99 2.91 -0.32
N LEU A 12 0.67 3.30 -1.55
CA LEU A 12 1.00 2.55 -2.74
C LEU A 12 1.80 3.41 -3.69
N PHE A 13 2.95 2.91 -4.10
CA PHE A 13 3.71 3.43 -5.22
C PHE A 13 3.39 2.62 -6.47
N THR A 14 3.34 3.26 -7.64
CA THR A 14 3.53 2.52 -8.88
C THR A 14 4.97 2.01 -8.96
N GLU A 15 5.20 0.88 -9.63
CA GLU A 15 6.56 0.32 -9.81
C GLU A 15 7.52 1.32 -10.48
N SER A 16 7.01 2.14 -11.40
CA SER A 16 7.80 3.22 -12.03
C SER A 16 8.16 4.33 -11.04
N ALA A 17 7.19 4.82 -10.26
CA ALA A 17 7.43 5.88 -9.28
C ALA A 17 8.41 5.40 -8.18
N PHE A 18 8.21 4.18 -7.68
CA PHE A 18 9.11 3.60 -6.71
C PHE A 18 10.52 3.40 -7.29
N GLY A 19 10.65 2.88 -8.51
CA GLY A 19 11.94 2.71 -9.16
C GLY A 19 12.72 4.02 -9.30
N GLN A 20 12.05 5.10 -9.72
CA GLN A 20 12.67 6.44 -9.82
C GLN A 20 13.12 6.96 -8.45
N LEU A 21 12.25 6.85 -7.44
CA LEU A 21 12.53 7.29 -6.08
C LEU A 21 13.71 6.50 -5.48
N SER A 22 13.65 5.17 -5.51
CA SER A 22 14.70 4.32 -4.95
C SER A 22 16.05 4.53 -5.62
N ALA A 23 16.10 4.68 -6.95
CA ALA A 23 17.33 4.95 -7.66
C ALA A 23 17.94 6.30 -7.26
N HIS A 24 17.10 7.33 -7.07
CA HIS A 24 17.55 8.64 -6.62
C HIS A 24 18.10 8.59 -5.19
N LEU A 25 17.37 8.01 -4.24
CA LEU A 25 17.80 7.90 -2.84
C LEU A 25 19.10 7.10 -2.71
N ALA A 26 19.26 6.02 -3.48
CA ALA A 26 20.47 5.20 -3.46
C ALA A 26 21.70 5.91 -4.04
N ALA A 27 21.52 6.84 -4.98
CA ALA A 27 22.63 7.55 -5.62
C ALA A 27 23.36 8.52 -4.69
N SER A 28 22.70 8.97 -3.61
CA SER A 28 23.25 9.93 -2.66
C SER A 28 23.85 9.28 -1.40
N ALA A 29 23.74 7.95 -1.25
CA ALA A 29 24.35 7.24 -0.14
C ALA A 29 25.88 7.46 -0.10
N PRO A 30 26.48 7.71 1.07
CA PRO A 30 25.94 7.50 2.42
C PRO A 30 25.16 8.68 3.00
N LEU A 31 25.03 9.80 2.31
CA LEU A 31 24.25 10.94 2.78
C LEU A 31 22.76 10.62 2.70
N GLU A 32 21.96 11.17 3.62
CA GLU A 32 20.52 11.18 3.49
C GLU A 32 20.12 11.97 2.22
N GLU A 33 19.02 11.54 1.63
CA GLU A 33 18.44 12.16 0.45
C GLU A 33 16.93 12.10 0.56
N GLY A 34 16.24 12.93 -0.18
CA GLY A 34 14.80 12.94 -0.15
C GLY A 34 14.14 13.35 -1.44
N ALA A 35 12.83 13.26 -1.43
CA ALA A 35 11.99 13.75 -2.50
C ALA A 35 10.62 14.13 -1.94
N PHE A 36 9.90 14.95 -2.68
CA PHE A 36 8.46 15.06 -2.46
C PHE A 36 7.74 14.16 -3.46
N CYS A 37 6.56 13.70 -3.11
CA CYS A 37 5.68 13.02 -4.05
C CYS A 37 4.27 13.58 -3.95
N VAL A 38 3.57 13.66 -5.09
CA VAL A 38 2.15 13.97 -5.10
C VAL A 38 1.38 12.71 -4.73
N ILE A 39 0.42 12.85 -3.81
CA ILE A 39 -0.38 11.72 -3.35
C ILE A 39 -1.88 11.99 -3.47
N HIS A 40 -2.61 10.99 -3.95
CA HIS A 40 -4.07 11.01 -4.03
C HIS A 40 -4.67 10.08 -3.00
N GLU A 41 -5.69 10.57 -2.28
CA GLU A 41 -6.39 9.78 -1.26
C GLU A 41 -7.68 9.17 -1.83
N GLY A 42 -7.82 7.86 -1.68
CA GLY A 42 -9.08 7.14 -1.83
C GLY A 42 -9.56 6.61 -0.48
N ARG A 43 -10.86 6.74 -0.19
CA ARG A 43 -11.49 6.17 1.00
C ARG A 43 -12.43 5.04 0.59
N GLY A 44 -12.39 3.94 1.33
CA GLY A 44 -13.30 2.81 1.12
C GLY A 44 -13.63 2.09 2.42
N HIS A 45 -14.43 1.04 2.32
CA HIS A 45 -14.87 0.23 3.47
C HIS A 45 -13.70 -0.38 4.27
N SER A 46 -12.55 -0.58 3.62
CA SER A 46 -11.35 -1.18 4.20
C SER A 46 -10.32 -0.15 4.70
N GLY A 47 -10.68 1.14 4.72
CA GLY A 47 -9.86 2.24 5.20
C GLY A 47 -9.38 3.22 4.12
N ARG A 48 -8.21 3.82 4.35
CA ARG A 48 -7.62 4.88 3.51
C ARG A 48 -6.54 4.31 2.60
N ARG A 49 -6.51 4.75 1.34
CA ARG A 49 -5.48 4.41 0.36
C ARG A 49 -4.84 5.70 -0.14
N LEU A 50 -3.53 5.79 -0.05
CA LEU A 50 -2.72 6.88 -0.57
C LEU A 50 -1.98 6.34 -1.79
N LEU A 51 -2.26 6.88 -2.97
CA LEU A 51 -1.59 6.51 -4.21
C LEU A 51 -0.54 7.57 -4.53
N VAL A 52 0.71 7.12 -4.68
CA VAL A 52 1.82 7.91 -5.18
C VAL A 52 1.92 7.70 -6.69
N ASP A 53 1.61 8.74 -7.46
CA ASP A 53 1.72 8.70 -8.92
C ASP A 53 2.90 9.51 -9.48
N THR A 54 3.30 10.58 -8.80
CA THR A 54 4.30 11.52 -9.29
C THR A 54 5.38 11.75 -8.24
N VAL A 55 6.63 11.51 -8.62
CA VAL A 55 7.82 11.80 -7.80
C VAL A 55 8.40 13.15 -8.24
N LEU A 56 8.55 14.06 -7.29
CA LEU A 56 9.18 15.36 -7.45
C LEU A 56 10.62 15.26 -6.94
N LEU A 57 11.56 15.09 -7.88
CA LEU A 57 12.98 15.02 -7.54
C LEU A 57 13.52 16.41 -7.14
N PRO A 58 14.40 16.48 -6.14
CA PRO A 58 14.98 17.74 -5.68
C PRO A 58 15.77 18.44 -6.80
N PRO A 59 15.54 19.74 -7.04
CA PRO A 59 16.41 20.54 -7.90
C PRO A 59 17.76 20.84 -7.22
N ALA A 60 18.70 21.44 -7.95
CA ALA A 60 19.91 21.98 -7.35
C ALA A 60 19.57 23.01 -6.26
N GLY A 61 20.19 22.91 -5.08
CA GLY A 61 19.90 23.77 -3.92
C GLY A 61 18.61 23.43 -3.17
N ALA A 62 18.07 22.22 -3.38
CA ALA A 62 16.88 21.74 -2.67
C ALA A 62 17.07 21.56 -1.16
N TRP A 63 18.30 21.45 -0.69
CA TRP A 63 18.63 21.12 0.69
C TRP A 63 19.38 22.26 1.37
N GLU A 64 18.89 22.70 2.53
CA GLU A 64 19.63 23.57 3.44
C GLU A 64 20.68 22.77 4.21
N VAL A 65 20.34 21.52 4.54
CA VAL A 65 21.22 20.55 5.19
C VAL A 65 21.04 19.21 4.52
N GLN A 66 22.15 18.57 4.16
CA GLN A 66 22.20 17.20 3.64
C GLN A 66 23.42 16.49 4.25
N GLN A 67 23.19 15.65 5.25
CA GLN A 67 24.21 14.93 6.01
C GLN A 67 23.78 13.45 6.15
N GLU A 68 24.57 12.62 6.82
CA GLU A 68 24.27 11.19 7.00
C GLU A 68 23.10 10.90 7.96
N ASP A 69 22.77 11.84 8.84
CA ASP A 69 21.78 11.73 9.92
C ASP A 69 20.83 12.93 10.02
N LEU A 70 20.88 13.84 9.04
CA LEU A 70 20.07 15.04 9.01
C LEU A 70 19.84 15.53 7.57
N LEU A 71 18.57 15.59 7.20
CA LEU A 71 18.09 16.20 5.96
C LEU A 71 17.11 17.34 6.24
N ARG A 72 17.36 18.50 5.64
CA ARG A 72 16.45 19.66 5.73
C ARG A 72 16.18 20.26 4.35
N PRO A 73 14.94 20.17 3.83
CA PRO A 73 14.59 20.81 2.57
C PRO A 73 14.59 22.33 2.73
N SER A 74 15.01 23.03 1.68
CA SER A 74 14.94 24.49 1.63
C SER A 74 13.50 24.96 1.53
N ALA A 75 13.20 26.15 2.07
CA ALA A 75 11.88 26.75 1.97
C ALA A 75 11.40 26.89 0.51
N GLN A 76 12.32 27.18 -0.43
CA GLN A 76 12.02 27.26 -1.85
C GLN A 76 11.58 25.89 -2.41
N TRP A 77 12.24 24.82 -2.00
CA TRP A 77 11.89 23.47 -2.44
C TRP A 77 10.53 23.02 -1.90
N VAL A 78 10.29 23.24 -0.60
CA VAL A 78 8.99 22.98 0.03
C VAL A 78 7.87 23.75 -0.68
N SER A 79 8.08 25.03 -0.97
CA SER A 79 7.09 25.86 -1.67
C SER A 79 6.77 25.37 -3.07
N ALA A 80 7.79 24.94 -3.84
CA ALA A 80 7.61 24.37 -5.17
C ALA A 80 6.81 23.06 -5.14
N ALA A 81 7.10 22.19 -4.16
CA ALA A 81 6.40 20.92 -3.96
C ALA A 81 4.92 21.14 -3.58
N VAL A 82 4.64 22.04 -2.64
CA VAL A 82 3.26 22.44 -2.28
C VAL A 82 2.52 23.00 -3.50
N SER A 83 3.17 23.89 -4.25
CA SER A 83 2.57 24.48 -5.44
C SER A 83 2.17 23.42 -6.47
N GLN A 84 2.98 22.37 -6.63
CA GLN A 84 2.64 21.24 -7.50
C GLN A 84 1.44 20.44 -6.97
N ALA A 85 1.41 20.10 -5.67
CA ALA A 85 0.30 19.37 -5.08
C ALA A 85 -1.03 20.15 -5.16
N VAL A 86 -1.01 21.47 -4.92
CA VAL A 86 -2.20 22.34 -5.06
C VAL A 86 -2.69 22.37 -6.51
N ARG A 87 -1.81 22.47 -7.51
CA ARG A 87 -2.20 22.40 -8.93
C ARG A 87 -2.89 21.07 -9.26
N CYS A 88 -2.43 19.98 -8.66
CA CYS A 88 -3.00 18.64 -8.83
C CYS A 88 -4.24 18.37 -7.96
N ARG A 89 -4.66 19.32 -7.09
CA ARG A 89 -5.70 19.14 -6.08
C ARG A 89 -5.45 17.89 -5.22
N ALA A 90 -4.23 17.74 -4.76
CA ALA A 90 -3.70 16.52 -4.16
C ALA A 90 -3.02 16.78 -2.81
N GLY A 91 -2.65 15.69 -2.15
CA GLY A 91 -1.77 15.71 -0.98
C GLY A 91 -0.29 15.68 -1.36
N LEU A 92 0.55 15.71 -0.33
CA LEU A 92 2.01 15.69 -0.48
C LEU A 92 2.63 14.67 0.47
N LEU A 93 3.53 13.84 -0.06
CA LEU A 93 4.37 12.92 0.69
C LEU A 93 5.78 13.47 0.73
N PHE A 94 6.36 13.66 1.91
CA PHE A 94 7.80 13.87 2.05
C PHE A 94 8.49 12.52 2.26
N VAL A 95 9.47 12.20 1.43
CA VAL A 95 10.28 10.99 1.57
C VAL A 95 11.71 11.40 1.90
N HIS A 96 12.30 10.76 2.91
CA HIS A 96 13.74 10.81 3.15
C HIS A 96 14.33 9.41 3.33
N SER A 97 15.64 9.26 3.14
CA SER A 97 16.33 7.98 3.30
C SER A 97 17.16 7.92 4.57
N HIS A 98 17.20 6.73 5.19
CA HIS A 98 18.23 6.33 6.15
C HIS A 98 19.11 5.28 5.47
N PRO A 99 20.18 5.67 4.77
CA PRO A 99 20.99 4.74 3.97
C PRO A 99 21.87 3.82 4.81
N ASN A 100 22.22 4.22 6.04
CA ASN A 100 23.04 3.44 6.96
C ASN A 100 22.19 2.37 7.66
N PRO A 101 22.52 1.06 7.55
CA PRO A 101 21.80 -0.01 8.25
C PRO A 101 21.82 0.09 9.78
N GLY A 102 22.73 0.90 10.35
CA GLY A 102 22.74 1.19 11.78
C GLY A 102 21.64 2.15 12.25
N HIS A 103 20.93 2.80 11.32
CA HIS A 103 19.82 3.70 11.63
C HIS A 103 18.50 2.93 11.77
N PRO A 104 17.53 3.46 12.53
CA PRO A 104 16.22 2.81 12.64
C PRO A 104 15.48 2.81 11.29
N CYS A 105 14.73 1.74 11.01
CA CYS A 105 13.80 1.67 9.87
C CYS A 105 12.63 2.67 9.97
N GLY A 106 12.46 3.32 11.12
CA GLY A 106 11.38 4.26 11.41
C GLY A 106 11.90 5.64 11.78
N PHE A 107 10.98 6.60 11.89
CA PHE A 107 11.31 7.98 12.22
C PHE A 107 12.07 8.12 13.53
N SER A 108 13.21 8.81 13.46
CA SER A 108 13.98 9.28 14.61
C SER A 108 13.18 10.33 15.42
N PRO A 109 13.58 10.68 16.65
CA PRO A 109 12.97 11.80 17.37
C PRO A 109 13.05 13.12 16.60
N THR A 110 14.22 13.41 16.00
CA THR A 110 14.45 14.61 15.19
C THR A 110 13.53 14.64 13.97
N ASP A 111 13.32 13.50 13.31
CA ASP A 111 12.40 13.39 12.17
C ASP A 111 10.99 13.75 12.60
N ARG A 112 10.53 13.21 13.75
CA ARG A 112 9.17 13.47 14.23
C ARG A 112 8.95 14.94 14.50
N ASP A 113 9.89 15.62 15.13
CA ASP A 113 9.80 17.05 15.40
C ASP A 113 9.73 17.85 14.08
N ALA A 114 10.62 17.55 13.12
CA ALA A 114 10.59 18.19 11.80
C ALA A 114 9.29 17.92 11.04
N LEU A 115 8.76 16.69 11.09
CA LEU A 115 7.49 16.31 10.47
C LEU A 115 6.28 16.96 11.15
N HIS A 116 6.35 17.23 12.45
CA HIS A 116 5.33 18.01 13.16
C HIS A 116 5.28 19.44 12.63
N ASP A 117 6.43 20.07 12.43
CA ASP A 117 6.51 21.45 11.94
C ASP A 117 6.08 21.56 10.47
N LEU A 118 6.52 20.62 9.62
CA LEU A 118 6.04 20.51 8.24
C LEU A 118 4.53 20.22 8.21
N GLY A 119 4.03 19.28 9.02
CA GLY A 119 2.61 18.94 9.06
C GLY A 119 1.73 20.12 9.43
N ARG A 120 2.11 20.90 10.46
CA ARG A 120 1.39 22.13 10.84
C ARG A 120 1.38 23.19 9.74
N THR A 121 2.48 23.30 8.99
CA THR A 121 2.65 24.33 7.96
C THR A 121 1.97 23.96 6.65
N LEU A 122 2.13 22.71 6.20
CA LEU A 122 1.73 22.27 4.88
C LEU A 122 0.29 21.77 4.82
N ALA A 123 -0.17 21.02 5.84
CA ALA A 123 -1.48 20.39 5.79
C ALA A 123 -2.66 21.37 5.57
N PRO A 124 -2.67 22.60 6.14
CA PRO A 124 -3.76 23.56 5.88
C PRO A 124 -3.80 24.11 4.44
N ILE A 125 -2.73 23.96 3.66
CA ILE A 125 -2.59 24.52 2.31
C ILE A 125 -2.99 23.50 1.24
N LEU A 126 -2.86 22.20 1.55
CA LEU A 126 -3.08 21.10 0.60
C LEU A 126 -4.57 20.75 0.50
N ASP A 127 -5.01 20.36 -0.70
CA ASP A 127 -6.35 19.79 -0.94
C ASP A 127 -6.45 18.32 -0.51
N GLY A 128 -5.30 17.68 -0.21
CA GLY A 128 -5.20 16.30 0.27
C GLY A 128 -4.25 16.16 1.47
N PRO A 129 -3.94 14.93 1.89
CA PRO A 129 -3.16 14.71 3.11
C PRO A 129 -1.69 15.11 2.98
N PHE A 130 -1.09 15.55 4.08
CA PHE A 130 0.36 15.53 4.24
C PHE A 130 0.78 14.21 4.87
N ALA A 131 1.76 13.54 4.27
CA ALA A 131 2.33 12.30 4.78
C ALA A 131 3.85 12.36 4.70
N ALA A 132 4.49 11.45 5.42
CA ALA A 132 5.92 11.24 5.37
C ALA A 132 6.28 9.76 5.29
N LEU A 133 7.44 9.47 4.70
CA LEU A 133 8.01 8.12 4.63
C LEU A 133 9.52 8.21 4.83
N VAL A 134 10.04 7.30 5.66
CA VAL A 134 11.47 7.02 5.73
C VAL A 134 11.77 5.74 4.96
N ALA A 135 12.72 5.83 4.02
CA ALA A 135 13.20 4.74 3.21
C ALA A 135 14.50 4.18 3.80
N HIS A 136 14.47 2.94 4.26
CA HIS A 136 15.64 2.25 4.80
C HIS A 136 15.90 0.96 4.00
N PRO A 137 17.16 0.50 3.87
CA PRO A 137 17.51 -0.70 3.10
C PRO A 137 16.72 -1.97 3.46
N GLU A 138 16.33 -2.12 4.73
CA GLU A 138 15.59 -3.29 5.21
C GLU A 138 14.07 -3.12 5.09
N ALA A 139 13.52 -1.98 5.52
CA ALA A 139 12.09 -1.73 5.50
C ALA A 139 11.78 -0.25 5.66
N SER A 140 10.75 0.23 4.97
CA SER A 140 10.27 1.61 5.06
C SER A 140 9.17 1.75 6.10
N ALA A 141 9.11 2.92 6.75
CA ALA A 141 8.01 3.30 7.63
C ALA A 141 7.39 4.62 7.17
N GLY A 142 6.10 4.80 7.40
CA GLY A 142 5.41 6.01 7.00
C GLY A 142 4.41 6.48 8.04
N ALA A 143 4.06 7.76 7.98
CA ALA A 143 3.03 8.35 8.81
C ALA A 143 2.24 9.41 8.04
N ILE A 144 0.98 9.58 8.39
CA ILE A 144 0.12 10.64 7.90
C ILE A 144 -0.10 11.67 9.01
N TRP A 145 -0.08 12.94 8.64
CA TRP A 145 -0.45 14.02 9.53
C TRP A 145 -1.97 14.12 9.65
N GLY A 146 -2.49 14.21 10.88
CA GLY A 146 -3.91 14.38 11.17
C GLY A 146 -4.15 14.67 12.66
N ASP A 147 -5.17 15.47 12.97
CA ASP A 147 -5.58 15.80 14.34
C ASP A 147 -4.42 16.30 15.25
N GLY A 148 -3.47 17.02 14.65
CA GLY A 148 -2.30 17.57 15.36
C GLY A 148 -1.17 16.57 15.64
N GLY A 149 -1.26 15.35 15.11
CA GLY A 149 -0.27 14.29 15.31
C GLY A 149 0.03 13.45 14.08
N LEU A 150 0.95 12.51 14.25
CA LEU A 150 1.36 11.54 13.25
C LEU A 150 0.66 10.20 13.52
N THR A 151 -0.10 9.72 12.54
CA THR A 151 -0.70 8.38 12.55
C THR A 151 0.11 7.47 11.63
N ALA A 152 0.52 6.28 12.09
CA ALA A 152 1.32 5.37 11.28
C ALA A 152 0.57 4.89 10.02
N ILE A 153 1.30 4.71 8.93
CA ILE A 153 0.82 4.03 7.72
C ILE A 153 1.04 2.53 7.94
N ASP A 154 -0.05 1.74 7.89
CA ASP A 154 -0.01 0.31 8.21
C ASP A 154 0.73 -0.51 7.15
N ARG A 155 0.64 -0.10 5.89
CA ARG A 155 1.24 -0.85 4.77
C ARG A 155 1.79 0.08 3.70
N ILE A 156 2.99 -0.22 3.23
CA ILE A 156 3.65 0.52 2.16
C ILE A 156 4.06 -0.47 1.07
N TRP A 157 3.50 -0.33 -0.12
CA TRP A 157 3.71 -1.27 -1.23
C TRP A 157 4.19 -0.55 -2.50
N SER A 158 4.92 -1.28 -3.34
CA SER A 158 5.13 -0.94 -4.75
C SER A 158 4.37 -1.93 -5.62
N VAL A 159 3.55 -1.43 -6.54
CA VAL A 159 2.67 -2.23 -7.39
C VAL A 159 2.97 -1.98 -8.86
N GLY A 160 3.27 -3.06 -9.59
CA GLY A 160 3.44 -3.07 -11.05
C GLY A 160 3.29 -4.49 -11.57
N ARG A 161 4.27 -4.96 -12.36
CA ARG A 161 4.29 -6.38 -12.76
C ARG A 161 4.50 -7.30 -11.56
N THR A 162 5.18 -6.78 -10.54
CA THR A 162 5.38 -7.43 -9.25
C THR A 162 4.76 -6.59 -8.15
N VAL A 163 4.31 -7.25 -7.08
CA VAL A 163 3.92 -6.58 -5.82
C VAL A 163 5.08 -6.72 -4.86
N ARG A 164 5.57 -5.59 -4.34
CA ARG A 164 6.64 -5.54 -3.35
C ARG A 164 6.14 -4.91 -2.06
N TRP A 165 6.38 -5.58 -0.95
CA TRP A 165 6.15 -5.05 0.38
C TRP A 165 7.38 -4.24 0.78
N LEU A 166 7.16 -2.97 1.10
CA LEU A 166 8.22 -2.04 1.50
C LEU A 166 8.22 -1.84 3.02
N SER A 167 7.05 -1.91 3.67
CA SER A 167 6.94 -1.93 5.12
C SER A 167 7.14 -3.35 5.67
N PRO A 168 7.58 -3.50 6.94
CA PRO A 168 7.60 -4.80 7.60
C PRO A 168 6.22 -5.46 7.55
N VAL A 169 6.19 -6.76 7.28
CA VAL A 169 4.95 -7.54 7.39
C VAL A 169 4.86 -8.09 8.80
N VAL A 170 3.80 -7.72 9.52
CA VAL A 170 3.47 -8.36 10.80
C VAL A 170 2.87 -9.73 10.47
N PRO A 171 3.53 -10.84 10.86
CA PRO A 171 3.02 -12.17 10.55
C PRO A 171 1.65 -12.39 11.19
N ALA A 172 0.76 -13.07 10.48
CA ALA A 172 -0.46 -13.58 11.08
C ALA A 172 -0.10 -14.64 12.15
N ALA A 173 -0.98 -14.82 13.13
CA ALA A 173 -0.80 -15.87 14.13
C ALA A 173 -0.65 -17.24 13.43
N PRO A 174 0.34 -18.06 13.84
CA PRO A 174 0.54 -19.38 13.24
C PRO A 174 -0.74 -20.21 13.32
N ALA A 175 -1.09 -20.87 12.22
CA ALA A 175 -2.13 -21.89 12.17
C ALA A 175 -1.49 -23.23 11.80
N GLU A 176 -1.88 -24.31 12.48
CA GLU A 176 -1.36 -25.67 12.22
C GLU A 176 -1.64 -26.14 10.77
N LEU A 177 -2.72 -25.64 10.15
CA LEU A 177 -3.09 -25.98 8.77
C LEU A 177 -2.08 -25.51 7.71
N ASP A 178 -1.19 -24.58 8.08
CA ASP A 178 -0.33 -23.88 7.14
C ASP A 178 1.10 -24.45 7.09
N ASP A 179 1.45 -25.42 7.93
CA ASP A 179 2.86 -25.82 8.10
C ASP A 179 3.47 -26.25 6.77
N ARG A 180 2.77 -27.07 5.98
CA ARG A 180 3.21 -27.47 4.63
C ARG A 180 3.27 -26.31 3.64
N GLN A 181 2.44 -25.28 3.82
CA GLN A 181 2.43 -24.11 2.95
C GLN A 181 3.59 -23.18 3.27
N ARG A 182 3.90 -22.98 4.56
CA ARG A 182 5.10 -22.28 5.00
C ARG A 182 6.36 -23.01 4.56
N ASP A 183 6.40 -24.34 4.65
CA ASP A 183 7.54 -25.13 4.16
C ASP A 183 7.77 -24.93 2.65
N ALA A 184 6.70 -24.83 1.86
CA ALA A 184 6.78 -24.69 0.41
C ALA A 184 7.04 -23.25 -0.07
N LEU A 185 6.45 -22.24 0.57
CA LEU A 185 6.43 -20.84 0.12
C LEU A 185 7.30 -19.91 0.98
N GLY A 186 7.74 -20.36 2.15
CA GLY A 186 8.50 -19.57 3.10
C GLY A 186 7.73 -18.32 3.55
N ALA A 187 8.47 -17.21 3.72
CA ALA A 187 7.95 -15.93 4.21
C ALA A 187 6.82 -15.34 3.34
N ILE A 188 6.72 -15.72 2.06
CA ILE A 188 5.65 -15.24 1.16
C ILE A 188 4.28 -15.74 1.66
N HIS A 189 4.20 -16.92 2.27
CA HIS A 189 2.96 -17.42 2.86
C HIS A 189 2.42 -16.43 3.90
N ASP A 190 3.26 -16.02 4.84
CA ASP A 190 2.87 -15.08 5.90
C ASP A 190 2.47 -13.72 5.33
N GLN A 191 3.07 -13.30 4.21
CA GLN A 191 2.65 -12.10 3.48
C GLN A 191 1.25 -12.26 2.87
N LEU A 192 0.97 -13.37 2.18
CA LEU A 192 -0.33 -13.66 1.58
C LEU A 192 -1.45 -13.66 2.63
N ARG A 193 -1.18 -14.16 3.84
CA ARG A 193 -2.11 -14.13 4.98
C ARG A 193 -2.54 -12.73 5.41
N THR A 194 -1.87 -11.69 4.94
CA THR A 194 -2.24 -10.29 5.21
C THR A 194 -3.05 -9.65 4.09
N VAL A 195 -3.14 -10.26 2.90
CA VAL A 195 -3.70 -9.64 1.70
C VAL A 195 -5.17 -10.00 1.51
N ASP A 196 -5.98 -8.99 1.22
CA ASP A 196 -7.35 -9.17 0.71
C ASP A 196 -7.29 -9.19 -0.82
N VAL A 197 -7.80 -10.26 -1.44
CA VAL A 197 -7.76 -10.46 -2.90
C VAL A 197 -9.17 -10.45 -3.46
N ALA A 198 -9.43 -9.60 -4.46
CA ALA A 198 -10.69 -9.61 -5.20
C ALA A 198 -10.56 -10.38 -6.51
N VAL A 199 -11.45 -11.35 -6.74
CA VAL A 199 -11.59 -12.08 -8.00
C VAL A 199 -12.78 -11.50 -8.76
N VAL A 200 -12.50 -10.84 -9.88
CA VAL A 200 -13.54 -10.27 -10.76
C VAL A 200 -13.82 -11.27 -11.88
N GLY A 201 -15.03 -11.85 -11.87
CA GLY A 201 -15.48 -12.92 -12.74
C GLY A 201 -15.18 -14.30 -12.17
N CYS A 202 -16.22 -15.01 -11.72
CA CYS A 202 -16.22 -16.35 -11.14
C CYS A 202 -16.56 -17.44 -12.18
N GLY A 203 -16.11 -17.25 -13.42
CA GLY A 203 -16.22 -18.24 -14.50
C GLY A 203 -15.12 -19.31 -14.43
N GLY A 204 -14.86 -19.97 -15.56
CA GLY A 204 -13.95 -21.13 -15.61
C GLY A 204 -12.49 -20.92 -15.19
N LEU A 205 -12.03 -19.67 -15.05
CA LEU A 205 -10.71 -19.34 -14.50
C LEU A 205 -10.81 -18.74 -13.10
N GLY A 206 -11.77 -17.85 -12.87
CA GLY A 206 -11.90 -17.19 -11.58
C GLY A 206 -12.34 -18.11 -10.46
N SER A 207 -13.24 -19.06 -10.73
CA SER A 207 -13.70 -19.99 -9.68
C SER A 207 -12.59 -20.91 -9.15
N PRO A 208 -11.74 -21.57 -9.98
CA PRO A 208 -10.62 -22.33 -9.43
C PRO A 208 -9.56 -21.43 -8.77
N VAL A 209 -9.35 -20.20 -9.25
CA VAL A 209 -8.43 -19.24 -8.62
C VAL A 209 -8.94 -18.82 -7.23
N ALA A 210 -10.23 -18.56 -7.08
CA ALA A 210 -10.84 -18.24 -5.79
C ALA A 210 -10.60 -19.37 -4.77
N GLU A 211 -10.87 -20.62 -5.16
CA GLU A 211 -10.58 -21.81 -4.35
C GLU A 211 -9.10 -21.90 -3.95
N GLN A 212 -8.19 -21.67 -4.90
CA GLN A 212 -6.75 -21.67 -4.62
C GLN A 212 -6.35 -20.56 -3.63
N LEU A 213 -6.92 -19.37 -3.76
CA LEU A 213 -6.63 -18.22 -2.88
C LEU A 213 -7.12 -18.44 -1.44
N VAL A 214 -8.27 -19.10 -1.26
CA VAL A 214 -8.73 -19.50 0.08
C VAL A 214 -7.78 -20.55 0.65
N ARG A 215 -7.45 -21.57 -0.14
CA ARG A 215 -6.63 -22.69 0.32
C ARG A 215 -5.20 -22.28 0.65
N ILE A 216 -4.58 -21.38 -0.12
CA ILE A 216 -3.24 -20.85 0.15
C ILE A 216 -3.20 -19.90 1.36
N GLY A 217 -4.35 -19.63 1.99
CA GLY A 217 -4.42 -18.90 3.25
C GLY A 217 -4.44 -17.38 3.13
N THR A 218 -4.87 -16.81 2.00
CA THR A 218 -5.05 -15.34 1.92
C THR A 218 -6.00 -14.82 3.01
N ARG A 219 -5.86 -13.55 3.41
CA ARG A 219 -6.67 -12.98 4.50
C ARG A 219 -8.17 -13.05 4.18
N SER A 220 -8.52 -12.69 2.96
CA SER A 220 -9.89 -12.75 2.47
C SER A 220 -9.89 -12.84 0.94
N VAL A 221 -10.90 -13.54 0.42
CA VAL A 221 -11.20 -13.58 -1.02
C VAL A 221 -12.56 -12.93 -1.23
N ILE A 222 -12.59 -11.89 -2.06
CA ILE A 222 -13.80 -11.15 -2.41
C ILE A 222 -14.21 -11.52 -3.82
N LEU A 223 -15.38 -12.11 -3.98
CA LEU A 223 -15.90 -12.49 -5.29
C LEU A 223 -16.75 -11.36 -5.88
N ASN A 224 -16.50 -11.02 -7.14
CA ASN A 224 -17.31 -10.07 -7.89
C ASN A 224 -17.68 -10.66 -9.25
N ASP A 225 -18.89 -11.19 -9.36
CA ASP A 225 -19.47 -11.64 -10.61
C ASP A 225 -20.96 -11.30 -10.60
N LEU A 226 -21.44 -10.68 -11.68
CA LEU A 226 -22.83 -10.27 -11.83
C LEU A 226 -23.68 -11.36 -12.52
N ASP A 227 -23.04 -12.42 -13.02
CA ASP A 227 -23.70 -13.50 -13.74
C ASP A 227 -24.28 -14.56 -12.80
N ARG A 228 -25.19 -15.36 -13.36
CA ARG A 228 -25.82 -16.53 -12.73
C ARG A 228 -25.39 -17.83 -13.41
N LEU A 229 -25.65 -18.96 -12.76
CA LEU A 229 -25.48 -20.30 -13.33
C LEU A 229 -26.74 -20.72 -14.12
N ASP A 230 -26.99 -20.03 -15.23
CA ASP A 230 -28.21 -20.17 -16.04
C ASP A 230 -28.00 -20.96 -17.35
N THR A 231 -26.78 -21.39 -17.65
CA THR A 231 -26.46 -22.17 -18.85
C THR A 231 -25.71 -23.46 -18.52
N PRO A 232 -25.92 -24.55 -19.30
CA PRO A 232 -25.16 -25.79 -19.12
C PRO A 232 -23.63 -25.61 -19.24
N SER A 233 -23.18 -24.63 -20.05
CA SER A 233 -21.77 -24.30 -20.19
C SER A 233 -21.21 -23.65 -18.92
N ASN A 234 -21.97 -22.79 -18.24
CA ASN A 234 -21.59 -22.20 -16.95
C ASN A 234 -21.41 -23.28 -15.87
N VAL A 235 -22.34 -24.22 -15.75
CA VAL A 235 -22.28 -25.27 -14.74
C VAL A 235 -21.06 -26.18 -14.90
N ARG A 236 -20.62 -26.46 -16.13
CA ARG A 236 -19.43 -27.31 -16.35
C ARG A 236 -18.08 -26.63 -16.10
N ARG A 237 -18.05 -25.30 -15.99
CA ARG A 237 -16.79 -24.53 -15.84
C ARG A 237 -16.61 -23.93 -14.45
N VAL A 238 -17.71 -23.65 -13.75
CA VAL A 238 -17.68 -23.03 -12.41
C VAL A 238 -17.45 -24.12 -11.37
N PHE A 239 -16.42 -23.96 -10.55
CA PHE A 239 -16.16 -24.86 -9.42
C PHE A 239 -17.29 -24.74 -8.39
N GLY A 240 -17.67 -25.86 -7.77
CA GLY A 240 -18.81 -25.93 -6.83
C GLY A 240 -20.16 -26.14 -7.50
N ALA A 241 -20.30 -25.82 -8.79
CA ALA A 241 -21.56 -25.98 -9.51
C ALA A 241 -21.91 -27.45 -9.77
N VAL A 242 -23.21 -27.75 -9.71
CA VAL A 242 -23.78 -29.08 -9.98
C VAL A 242 -24.91 -28.99 -10.99
N ALA A 243 -25.23 -30.10 -11.67
CA ALA A 243 -26.27 -30.12 -12.70
C ALA A 243 -27.65 -29.66 -12.18
N ALA A 244 -27.95 -29.94 -10.91
CA ALA A 244 -29.19 -29.52 -10.25
C ALA A 244 -29.36 -27.99 -10.15
N ASP A 245 -28.28 -27.21 -10.28
CA ASP A 245 -28.37 -25.74 -10.27
C ASP A 245 -29.14 -25.19 -11.48
N LEU A 246 -29.21 -25.95 -12.59
CA LEU A 246 -30.00 -25.61 -13.77
C LEU A 246 -31.51 -25.79 -13.56
N ASP A 247 -31.88 -26.64 -12.60
CA ASP A 247 -33.28 -26.96 -12.29
C ASP A 247 -33.87 -25.99 -11.25
N ALA A 248 -33.05 -25.08 -10.71
CA ALA A 248 -33.49 -24.08 -9.74
C ALA A 248 -34.49 -23.09 -10.36
N ALA A 249 -35.57 -22.78 -9.64
CA ALA A 249 -36.59 -21.81 -10.09
C ALA A 249 -35.99 -20.42 -10.38
N VAL A 250 -34.90 -20.07 -9.71
CA VAL A 250 -34.06 -18.91 -10.00
C VAL A 250 -32.62 -19.39 -10.02
N ALA A 251 -31.94 -19.24 -11.16
CA ALA A 251 -30.55 -19.63 -11.32
C ALA A 251 -29.68 -18.94 -10.24
N PRO A 252 -28.85 -19.68 -9.49
CA PRO A 252 -28.06 -19.09 -8.41
C PRO A 252 -27.01 -18.12 -8.97
N PRO A 253 -26.71 -17.01 -8.26
CA PRO A 253 -25.55 -16.19 -8.55
C PRO A 253 -24.28 -17.03 -8.52
N LYS A 254 -23.34 -16.79 -9.43
CA LYS A 254 -22.07 -17.55 -9.44
C LYS A 254 -21.29 -17.40 -8.13
N VAL A 255 -21.33 -16.21 -7.53
CA VAL A 255 -20.64 -15.91 -6.27
C VAL A 255 -21.18 -16.68 -5.06
N ASP A 256 -22.39 -17.23 -5.14
CA ASP A 256 -23.00 -18.00 -4.04
C ASP A 256 -22.64 -19.50 -4.13
N VAL A 257 -22.07 -19.94 -5.26
CA VAL A 257 -21.71 -21.34 -5.52
C VAL A 257 -20.20 -21.58 -5.41
N VAL A 258 -19.41 -20.56 -5.74
CA VAL A 258 -17.93 -20.59 -5.66
C VAL A 258 -17.44 -20.37 -4.23
#